data_AF-A0A2E3HTI1-F1
#
_entry.id   AF-A0A2E3HTI1-F1
#
_cell.length_a   1.000
_cell.length_b   1.000
_cell.length_c   1.000
_cell.angle_alpha   90.00
_cell.angle_beta   90.00
_cell.angle_gamma   90.00
#
_symmetry.space_group_name_H-M   'P 1'
#
loop_
_entity.id
_entity.type
_entity.pdbx_description
1 polymer ?
#
loop_
_entity_poly.entity_id
_entity_poly.type
_entity_poly.pdbx_seq_one_letter_code
_entity_poly.pdbx_strand_id
1 'polypeptide(L)'
;MYTLKKQLTLTYTYLFMLGLAFSVQGYSAIDPQTAVAVWAFDGNTKDATENNNHGKLKNGAKISNNGKFDKALSLDGEDDYVLVPKIHRDCMG
;
A
#
# COMPACT_ATOMS: atom_id res chain seq x y z
N MET A 1 -24.97 -17.30 -42.57
CA MET A 1 -25.03 -17.93 -41.24
C MET A 1 -23.68 -17.94 -40.48
N TYR A 2 -22.54 -18.15 -41.17
CA TYR A 2 -21.19 -18.10 -40.58
C TYR A 2 -20.81 -16.73 -39.97
N THR A 3 -21.09 -15.64 -40.69
CA THR A 3 -20.77 -14.27 -40.26
C THR A 3 -21.51 -13.87 -38.98
N LEU A 4 -22.76 -14.30 -38.81
CA LEU A 4 -23.57 -14.00 -37.62
C LEU A 4 -23.04 -14.71 -36.37
N LYS A 5 -22.62 -15.98 -36.49
CA LYS A 5 -22.02 -16.73 -35.37
C LYS A 5 -20.67 -16.12 -34.94
N LYS A 6 -19.85 -15.67 -35.90
CA LYS A 6 -18.56 -15.02 -35.63
C LYS A 6 -18.72 -13.70 -34.87
N GLN A 7 -19.67 -12.86 -35.29
CA GLN A 7 -19.97 -11.60 -34.59
C GLN A 7 -20.48 -11.84 -33.17
N LEU A 8 -21.35 -12.84 -32.99
CA LEU A 8 -21.88 -13.20 -31.67
C LEU A 8 -20.76 -13.67 -30.71
N THR A 9 -19.83 -14.52 -31.20
CA THR A 9 -18.69 -14.98 -30.39
C THR A 9 -17.72 -13.84 -30.03
N LEU A 10 -17.48 -12.89 -30.95
CA LEU A 10 -16.66 -11.70 -30.68
C LEU A 10 -17.28 -10.81 -29.61
N THR A 11 -18.60 -10.59 -29.65
CA THR A 11 -19.29 -9.80 -28.63
C THR A 11 -19.24 -10.45 -27.25
N TYR A 12 -19.44 -11.77 -27.16
CA TYR A 12 -19.38 -12.49 -25.87
C TYR A 12 -17.98 -12.48 -25.24
N THR A 13 -16.94 -12.66 -26.05
CA THR A 13 -15.54 -12.60 -25.56
C THR A 13 -15.18 -11.20 -25.08
N TYR A 14 -15.66 -10.16 -25.76
CA TYR A 14 -15.48 -8.78 -25.32
C TYR A 14 -16.19 -8.46 -24.00
N LEU A 15 -17.46 -8.87 -23.83
CA LEU A 15 -18.20 -8.66 -22.58
C LEU A 15 -17.58 -9.41 -21.40
N PHE A 16 -17.05 -10.60 -21.62
CA PHE A 16 -16.35 -11.37 -20.59
C PHE A 16 -15.05 -10.67 -20.13
N MET A 17 -14.24 -10.18 -21.08
CA MET A 17 -13.02 -9.41 -20.78
C MET A 17 -13.33 -8.09 -20.08
N LEU A 18 -14.41 -7.40 -20.48
CA LEU A 18 -14.87 -6.18 -19.81
C LEU A 18 -15.28 -6.47 -18.36
N GLY A 19 -16.01 -7.57 -18.11
CA GLY A 19 -16.39 -8.01 -16.77
C GLY A 19 -15.18 -8.33 -15.87
N LEU A 20 -14.11 -8.90 -16.41
CA LEU A 20 -12.87 -9.15 -15.68
C LEU A 20 -12.12 -7.86 -15.33
N ALA A 21 -12.19 -6.81 -16.18
CA ALA A 21 -11.57 -5.51 -15.90
C ALA A 21 -12.22 -4.76 -14.72
N PHE A 22 -13.45 -5.12 -14.35
CA PHE A 22 -14.15 -4.60 -13.16
C PHE A 22 -14.05 -5.52 -11.94
N SER A 23 -13.23 -6.58 -11.98
CA SER A 23 -13.03 -7.45 -10.83
C SER A 23 -12.34 -6.68 -9.69
N VAL A 24 -13.18 -6.28 -8.73
CA VAL A 24 -12.90 -5.87 -7.35
C VAL A 24 -11.55 -5.18 -7.16
N GLN A 25 -11.53 -3.86 -7.33
CA GLN A 25 -10.53 -3.03 -6.67
C GLN A 25 -10.80 -3.12 -5.17
N GLY A 26 -9.99 -3.88 -4.44
CA GLY A 26 -10.08 -3.94 -2.98
C GLY A 26 -9.58 -2.63 -2.37
N TYR A 27 -10.50 -1.74 -1.98
CA TYR A 27 -10.15 -0.55 -1.22
C TYR A 27 -9.98 -0.94 0.25
N SER A 28 -8.74 -1.12 0.70
CA SER A 28 -8.45 -1.06 2.13
C SER A 28 -8.32 0.41 2.50
N ALA A 29 -9.38 0.98 3.05
CA ALA A 29 -9.30 2.29 3.70
C ALA A 29 -8.71 2.06 5.10
N ILE A 30 -7.49 2.57 5.32
CA ILE A 30 -6.97 2.70 6.68
C ILE A 30 -7.71 3.87 7.30
N ASP A 31 -8.39 3.67 8.43
CA ASP A 31 -8.87 4.77 9.26
C ASP A 31 -7.72 5.23 10.17
N PRO A 32 -7.04 6.36 9.86
CA PRO A 32 -5.89 6.81 10.62
C PRO A 32 -6.23 7.17 12.07
N GLN A 33 -7.50 7.40 12.39
CA GLN A 33 -7.94 7.74 13.75
C GLN A 33 -7.90 6.52 14.69
N THR A 34 -7.99 5.31 14.13
CA THR A 34 -7.94 4.06 14.92
C THR A 34 -6.55 3.43 14.96
N ALA A 35 -5.65 3.88 14.08
CA ALA A 35 -4.30 3.37 14.00
C ALA A 35 -3.40 4.04 15.05
N VAL A 36 -2.51 3.25 15.65
CA VAL A 36 -1.46 3.78 16.53
C VAL A 36 -0.47 4.63 15.74
N ALA A 37 -0.14 4.21 14.52
CA ALA A 37 0.68 4.95 13.56
C ALA A 37 0.48 4.38 12.15
N VAL A 38 0.74 5.19 11.12
CA VAL A 38 0.73 4.78 9.71
C VAL A 38 1.96 5.37 9.01
N TRP A 39 2.88 4.51 8.54
CA TRP A 39 4.06 4.94 7.77
C TRP A 39 3.95 4.47 6.32
N ALA A 40 3.76 5.42 5.40
CA ALA A 40 3.64 5.14 3.98
C ALA A 40 5.00 5.00 3.26
N PHE A 41 6.08 5.46 3.89
CA PHE A 41 7.43 5.51 3.30
C PHE A 41 7.53 6.28 1.98
N ASP A 42 6.61 7.21 1.73
CA ASP A 42 6.64 8.12 0.59
C ASP A 42 7.61 9.28 0.83
N GLY A 43 8.90 8.99 0.73
CA GLY A 43 9.98 9.97 0.85
C GLY A 43 10.34 10.36 2.29
N ASN A 44 9.63 9.86 3.30
CA ASN A 44 9.93 10.11 4.71
C ASN A 44 9.38 8.99 5.62
N THR A 45 9.74 9.06 6.90
CA THR A 45 9.28 8.15 7.97
C THR A 45 8.27 8.81 8.91
N LYS A 46 7.54 9.83 8.45
CA LYS A 46 6.49 10.47 9.26
C LYS A 46 5.30 9.53 9.41
N ASP A 47 4.74 9.57 10.60
CA ASP A 47 3.46 8.97 10.92
C ASP A 47 2.36 9.85 10.32
N ALA A 48 1.46 9.25 9.53
CA ALA A 48 0.35 9.92 8.88
C ALA A 48 -0.88 10.10 9.80
N THR A 49 -0.86 9.53 11.00
CA THR A 49 -1.87 9.78 12.04
C THR A 49 -1.55 11.06 12.83
N GLU A 50 -2.48 11.49 13.67
CA GLU A 50 -2.29 12.63 14.58
C GLU A 50 -1.37 12.30 15.78
N ASN A 51 -0.98 11.03 15.94
CA ASN A 51 -0.23 10.56 17.11
C ASN A 51 1.27 10.91 17.08
N ASN A 52 1.77 11.46 15.97
CA ASN A 52 3.16 11.94 15.82
C ASN A 52 4.24 10.89 16.15
N ASN A 53 3.97 9.60 15.91
CA ASN A 53 4.93 8.51 16.13
C ASN A 53 5.94 8.44 14.98
N HIS A 54 6.60 9.54 14.66
CA HIS A 54 7.53 9.63 13.53
C HIS A 54 8.75 8.71 13.72
N GLY A 55 9.07 7.93 12.70
CA GLY A 55 10.25 7.08 12.68
C GLY A 55 11.53 7.87 12.40
N LYS A 56 12.66 7.34 12.84
CA LYS A 56 14.02 7.79 12.49
C LYS A 56 14.79 6.63 11.90
N LEU A 57 15.33 6.82 10.70
CA LEU A 57 16.20 5.85 10.04
C LEU A 57 17.50 5.67 10.82
N LYS A 58 17.99 4.43 10.94
CA LYS A 58 19.20 4.05 11.67
C LYS A 58 20.07 3.13 10.83
N ASN A 59 21.37 3.15 11.13
CA ASN A 59 22.42 2.27 10.60
C ASN A 59 22.67 2.25 9.09
N GLY A 60 21.91 3.01 8.30
CA GLY A 60 22.04 3.00 6.84
C GLY A 60 20.70 2.91 6.13
N ALA A 61 19.67 2.57 6.89
CA ALA A 61 18.29 2.53 6.45
C ALA A 61 17.93 3.82 5.71
N LYS A 62 17.23 3.66 4.59
CA LYS A 62 16.87 4.78 3.72
C LYS A 62 15.56 4.55 3.00
N ILE A 63 14.98 5.65 2.53
CA ILE A 63 13.89 5.57 1.56
C ILE A 63 14.50 5.44 0.17
N SER A 64 14.11 4.38 -0.53
CA SER A 64 14.51 4.08 -1.91
C SER A 64 13.37 4.37 -2.87
N ASN A 65 13.68 4.78 -4.10
CA ASN A 65 12.72 5.00 -5.18
C ASN A 65 12.40 3.73 -5.98
N ASN A 66 12.95 2.58 -5.57
CA ASN A 66 12.76 1.28 -6.25
C ASN A 66 11.84 0.34 -5.44
N GLY A 67 10.79 0.88 -4.85
CA GLY A 67 9.71 0.11 -4.25
C GLY A 67 8.76 -0.48 -5.29
N LYS A 68 7.99 -1.50 -4.89
CA LYS A 68 6.93 -2.08 -5.73
C LYS A 68 5.86 -1.04 -6.11
N PHE A 69 5.62 -0.08 -5.22
CA PHE A 69 4.64 1.00 -5.37
C PHE A 69 5.35 2.36 -5.22
N ASP A 70 6.32 2.62 -6.10
CA ASP A 70 7.21 3.81 -6.08
C ASP A 70 8.26 3.77 -4.97
N LYS A 71 8.03 4.41 -3.82
CA LYS A 71 9.03 4.48 -2.74
C LYS A 71 8.86 3.38 -1.71
N ALA A 72 9.95 2.98 -1.07
CA ALA A 72 9.95 1.97 -0.02
C ALA A 72 11.12 2.15 0.96
N LEU A 73 10.97 1.56 2.15
CA LEU A 73 12.07 1.41 3.09
C LEU A 73 13.06 0.36 2.57
N SER A 74 14.33 0.73 2.48
CA SER A 74 15.45 -0.14 2.15
C SER A 74 16.21 -0.46 3.42
N LEU A 75 16.37 -1.75 3.71
CA LEU A 75 17.14 -2.31 4.81
C LEU A 75 18.14 -3.31 4.21
N ASP A 76 19.38 -3.30 4.68
CA ASP A 76 20.43 -4.20 4.22
C ASP A 76 20.31 -5.65 4.71
N GLY A 77 19.52 -5.86 5.78
CA GLY A 77 19.29 -7.17 6.38
C GLY A 77 20.25 -7.54 7.51
N GLU A 78 21.16 -6.65 7.89
CA GLU A 78 22.10 -6.87 9.02
C GLU A 78 21.63 -6.13 10.26
N ASP A 79 21.61 -4.79 10.22
CA ASP A 79 21.31 -3.96 11.40
C ASP A 79 20.48 -2.72 11.09
N ASP A 80 19.96 -2.57 9.87
CA ASP A 80 19.11 -1.46 9.48
C ASP A 80 17.71 -1.51 10.12
N TYR A 81 17.24 -0.38 10.66
CA TYR A 81 15.89 -0.26 11.21
C TYR A 81 15.33 1.17 11.24
N VAL A 82 14.02 1.27 11.49
CA VAL A 82 13.34 2.53 11.81
C VAL A 82 13.08 2.57 13.31
N LEU A 83 13.71 3.51 14.01
CA LEU A 83 13.46 3.76 15.42
C LEU A 83 12.23 4.66 15.57
N VAL A 84 11.20 4.15 16.26
CA VAL A 84 10.00 4.91 16.62
C VAL A 84 10.05 5.31 18.10
N PRO A 85 9.38 6.40 18.52
CA PRO A 85 9.25 6.76 19.92
C PRO A 85 8.61 5.63 20.73
N LYS A 86 8.85 5.62 22.04
CA LYS A 86 8.15 4.70 22.93
C LYS A 86 6.67 5.08 22.94
N ILE A 87 5.85 4.21 22.36
CA ILE A 87 4.41 4.37 22.36
C ILE A 87 3.89 3.86 23.69
N HIS A 88 3.52 4.77 24.59
CA HIS A 88 2.76 4.40 25.77
C HIS A 88 1.29 4.35 25.36
N ARG A 89 0.74 3.14 25.24
CA ARG A 89 -0.71 3.01 25.37
C ARG A 89 -0.99 3.20 26.85
N ASP A 90 -1.30 4.43 27.26
CA ASP A 90 -2.15 4.58 28.43
C ASP A 90 -3.37 3.72 28.13
N CYS A 91 -3.49 2.59 28.85
CA CYS A 91 -4.61 1.69 28.70
C CYS A 91 -5.87 2.53 28.80
N MET A 92 -6.64 2.56 27.71
CA MET A 92 -7.92 3.23 27.54
C MET A 92 -8.70 3.33 28.86
N GLY A 93 -8.97 4.56 29.29
CA GLY A 93 -10.04 4.85 30.26
C GLY A 93 -11.37 4.94 29.54
#